data_AF-A0A2H0UZE8-F1
#
_entry.id   AF-A0A2H0UZE8-F1
#
_cell.length_a   1.000
_cell.length_b   1.000
_cell.length_c   1.000
_cell.angle_alpha   90.00
_cell.angle_beta   90.00
_cell.angle_gamma   90.00
#
_symmetry.space_group_name_H-M   'P 1'
#
loop_
_entity.id
_entity.type
_entity.pdbx_description
1 polymer ?
#
loop_
_entity_poly.entity_id
_entity_poly.type
_entity_poly.pdbx_seq_one_letter_code
_entity_poly.pdbx_strand_id
1 'polypeptide(L)'
;MRGGKRIILFIIVLAIIAAAGFVWRQKNLTQQIIELNSNAAPETMPPVDQAKLAADYENNLRALLPEYRQALGNPTAEETISDMRQKLLALKLPASFRDLHAQLVLLLDKAEETGTDGATGYTNELEKIIKNNQWLKE
;
A
#
# COMPACT_ATOMS: atom_id res chain seq x y z
N MET A 1 55.37 -43.90 8.46
CA MET A 1 54.19 -43.02 8.34
C MET A 1 54.62 -41.61 7.91
N ARG A 2 54.70 -41.31 6.60
CA ARG A 2 55.10 -39.98 6.09
C ARG A 2 54.15 -39.41 5.00
N GLY A 3 53.12 -40.15 4.59
CA GLY A 3 52.19 -39.76 3.52
C GLY A 3 51.05 -38.82 3.94
N GLY A 4 50.57 -38.90 5.19
CA GLY A 4 49.40 -38.12 5.63
C GLY A 4 49.61 -36.61 5.66
N LYS A 5 50.82 -36.14 5.98
CA LYS A 5 51.14 -34.70 6.05
C LYS A 5 51.07 -34.00 4.68
N ARG A 6 51.36 -34.72 3.59
CA ARG A 6 51.31 -34.17 2.22
C ARG A 6 49.87 -34.00 1.74
N ILE A 7 48.98 -34.91 2.11
CA ILE A 7 47.55 -34.84 1.78
C ILE A 7 46.89 -33.66 2.48
N ILE A 8 47.19 -33.45 3.77
CA ILE A 8 46.67 -32.32 4.55
C ILE A 8 47.12 -30.98 3.95
N LEU A 9 48.39 -30.85 3.56
CA LEU A 9 48.89 -29.65 2.87
C LEU A 9 48.16 -29.40 1.54
N PHE A 10 47.87 -30.46 0.77
CA PHE A 10 47.15 -30.33 -0.50
C PHE A 10 45.71 -29.82 -0.32
N ILE A 11 45.01 -30.29 0.73
CA ILE A 11 43.64 -29.86 1.05
C ILE A 11 43.62 -28.38 1.46
N ILE A 12 44.60 -27.94 2.26
CA ILE A 12 44.70 -26.53 2.68
C ILE A 12 44.95 -25.62 1.48
N VAL A 13 45.84 -26.00 0.56
CA VAL A 13 46.10 -25.23 -0.66
C VAL A 13 44.86 -25.14 -1.55
N LEU A 14 44.12 -26.24 -1.73
CA LEU A 14 42.86 -26.24 -2.46
C LEU A 14 41.80 -25.33 -1.82
N ALA A 15 41.70 -25.32 -0.48
CA ALA A 15 40.77 -24.45 0.24
C ALA A 15 41.11 -22.96 0.05
N ILE A 16 42.40 -22.60 0.04
CA ILE A 16 42.86 -21.22 -0.19
C ILE A 16 42.54 -20.77 -1.63
N ILE A 17 42.75 -21.63 -2.62
CA ILE A 17 42.43 -21.33 -4.03
C ILE A 17 40.92 -21.15 -4.21
N ALA A 18 40.10 -22.01 -3.60
CA ALA A 18 38.65 -21.90 -3.63
C ALA A 18 38.15 -20.61 -2.95
N ALA A 19 38.73 -20.25 -1.80
CA ALA A 19 38.39 -19.01 -1.09
C ALA A 19 38.77 -17.77 -1.91
N ALA A 20 39.95 -17.75 -2.55
CA ALA A 20 40.38 -16.65 -3.41
C ALA A 20 39.46 -16.47 -4.64
N GLY A 21 39.04 -17.58 -5.27
CA GLY A 21 38.07 -17.56 -6.37
C GLY A 21 36.69 -17.05 -5.94
N PHE A 22 36.24 -17.40 -4.73
CA PHE A 22 34.97 -16.92 -4.18
C PHE A 22 34.98 -15.41 -3.92
N VAL A 23 36.08 -14.86 -3.37
CA VAL A 23 36.23 -13.42 -3.12
C VAL A 23 36.26 -12.62 -4.42
N TRP A 24 36.92 -13.13 -5.47
CA TRP A 24 36.93 -12.48 -6.79
C TRP A 24 35.53 -12.42 -7.44
N ARG A 25 34.75 -13.49 -7.31
CA ARG A 25 33.38 -13.53 -7.88
C ARG A 25 32.43 -12.54 -7.20
N GLN A 26 32.59 -12.31 -5.89
CA GLN A 26 31.74 -11.37 -5.16
C GLN A 26 31.95 -9.91 -5.60
N LYS A 27 33.20 -9.49 -5.80
CA LYS A 27 33.51 -8.09 -6.19
C LYS A 27 32.92 -7.69 -7.54
N ASN A 28 32.84 -8.62 -8.49
CA ASN A 28 32.32 -8.34 -9.84
C ASN A 28 30.79 -8.15 -9.86
N LEU A 29 30.06 -8.77 -8.93
CA LEU A 29 28.60 -8.60 -8.82
C LEU A 29 28.22 -7.25 -8.20
N THR A 30 29.02 -6.73 -7.27
CA THR A 30 28.75 -5.43 -6.64
C THR A 30 28.94 -4.26 -7.61
N GLN A 31 29.91 -4.34 -8.54
CA GLN A 31 30.14 -3.26 -9.50
C GLN A 31 29.03 -3.14 -10.56
N GLN A 32 28.42 -4.24 -10.99
CA GLN A 32 27.30 -4.18 -11.94
C GLN A 32 26.03 -3.53 -11.34
N ILE A 33 25.81 -3.64 -10.03
CA ILE A 33 24.67 -3.00 -9.36
C ILE A 33 24.86 -1.47 -9.25
N ILE A 34 26.11 -1.00 -9.13
CA ILE A 34 26.41 0.42 -8.97
C ILE A 34 26.29 1.16 -10.32
N GLU A 35 26.73 0.56 -11.44
CA GLU A 35 26.58 1.17 -12.78
C GLU A 35 25.13 1.22 -13.28
N LEU A 36 24.27 0.28 -12.87
CA LEU A 36 22.84 0.29 -13.21
C LEU A 36 22.04 1.38 -12.48
N ASN A 37 22.53 1.88 -11.33
CA ASN A 37 21.86 2.92 -10.54
C ASN A 37 22.43 4.33 -10.71
N SER A 38 23.62 4.49 -11.31
CA SER A 38 24.25 5.81 -11.46
C SER A 38 23.77 6.63 -12.68
N ASN A 39 22.95 6.04 -13.56
CA ASN A 39 22.37 6.72 -14.74
C ASN A 39 20.86 6.98 -14.62
N ALA A 40 20.22 6.59 -13.53
CA ALA A 40 18.87 7.05 -13.23
C ALA A 40 18.99 8.46 -12.65
N ALA A 41 18.97 9.47 -13.52
CA ALA A 41 18.59 10.81 -13.09
C ALA A 41 17.31 10.67 -12.24
N PRO A 42 17.24 11.29 -11.05
CA PRO A 42 16.00 11.25 -10.29
C PRO A 42 14.93 11.82 -11.21
N GLU A 43 13.99 10.98 -11.64
CA GLU A 43 12.76 11.47 -12.23
C GLU A 43 12.14 12.35 -11.15
N THR A 44 12.35 13.66 -11.28
CA THR A 44 11.76 14.65 -10.41
C THR A 44 10.27 14.58 -10.69
N MET A 45 9.57 13.73 -9.94
CA MET A 45 8.12 13.73 -9.91
C MET A 45 7.71 15.18 -9.64
N PRO A 46 6.83 15.76 -10.48
CA PRO A 46 6.39 17.13 -10.28
C PRO A 46 5.86 17.25 -8.84
N PRO A 47 6.15 18.36 -8.14
CA PRO A 47 5.68 18.55 -6.78
C PRO A 47 4.16 18.38 -6.77
N VAL A 48 3.67 17.38 -6.03
CA VAL A 48 2.23 17.15 -5.87
C VAL A 48 1.68 18.35 -5.11
N ASP A 49 0.85 19.13 -5.78
CA ASP A 49 0.09 20.20 -5.14
C ASP A 49 -0.90 19.58 -4.15
N GLN A 50 -0.53 19.63 -2.87
CA GLN A 50 -1.29 19.04 -1.77
C GLN A 50 -2.66 19.72 -1.61
N ALA A 51 -2.77 21.01 -1.93
CA ALA A 51 -4.04 21.72 -1.85
C ALA A 51 -4.99 21.26 -2.95
N LYS A 52 -4.47 21.10 -4.18
CA LYS A 52 -5.24 20.52 -5.27
C LYS A 52 -5.66 19.09 -4.98
N LEU A 53 -4.77 18.26 -4.45
CA LEU A 53 -5.06 16.87 -4.09
C LEU A 53 -6.17 16.78 -3.03
N ALA A 54 -6.13 17.65 -2.02
CA ALA A 54 -7.17 17.76 -1.00
C ALA A 54 -8.52 18.14 -1.62
N ALA A 55 -8.56 19.19 -2.43
CA ALA A 55 -9.79 19.64 -3.09
C ALA A 55 -10.38 18.55 -4.02
N ASP A 56 -9.54 17.88 -4.81
CA ASP A 56 -9.95 16.77 -5.67
C ASP A 56 -10.54 15.63 -4.84
N TYR A 57 -9.90 15.27 -3.72
CA TYR A 57 -10.42 14.24 -2.81
C TYR A 57 -11.77 14.63 -2.22
N GLU A 58 -11.91 15.86 -1.72
CA GLU A 58 -13.16 16.34 -1.14
C GLU A 58 -14.32 16.32 -2.14
N ASN A 59 -14.07 16.81 -3.36
CA ASN A 59 -15.08 16.85 -4.43
C ASN A 59 -15.50 15.44 -4.84
N ASN A 60 -14.54 14.53 -5.04
CA ASN A 60 -14.82 13.15 -5.40
C ASN A 60 -15.56 12.41 -4.29
N LEU A 61 -15.18 12.62 -3.03
CA LEU A 61 -15.86 11.98 -1.91
C LEU A 61 -17.30 12.48 -1.76
N ARG A 62 -17.54 13.79 -1.95
CA ARG A 62 -18.90 14.35 -1.98
C ARG A 62 -19.74 13.79 -3.11
N ALA A 63 -19.17 13.62 -4.29
CA ALA A 63 -19.86 13.01 -5.42
C ALA A 63 -20.26 11.55 -5.13
N LEU A 64 -19.46 10.82 -4.36
CA LEU A 64 -19.72 9.43 -3.98
C LEU A 64 -20.68 9.27 -2.80
N LEU A 65 -20.92 10.31 -2.00
CA LEU A 65 -21.74 10.21 -0.79
C LEU A 65 -23.18 9.69 -1.01
N PRO A 66 -23.92 10.09 -2.06
CA PRO A 66 -25.26 9.56 -2.32
C PRO A 66 -25.25 8.05 -2.57
N GLU A 67 -24.32 7.57 -3.39
CA GLU A 67 -24.13 6.14 -3.68
C GLU A 67 -23.70 5.37 -2.43
N TYR A 68 -22.82 5.97 -1.63
CA TYR A 68 -22.36 5.41 -0.37
C TYR A 68 -23.51 5.24 0.64
N ARG A 69 -24.39 6.24 0.76
CA ARG A 69 -25.61 6.15 1.58
C ARG A 69 -26.52 5.03 1.11
N GLN A 70 -26.68 4.88 -0.20
CA GLN A 70 -27.50 3.83 -0.79
C GLN A 70 -26.92 2.44 -0.49
N ALA A 71 -25.60 2.27 -0.62
CA ALA A 71 -24.91 1.02 -0.31
C ALA A 71 -25.12 0.60 1.16
N LEU A 72 -25.03 1.54 2.10
CA LEU A 72 -25.28 1.26 3.52
C LEU A 72 -26.76 1.09 3.88
N GLY A 73 -27.66 1.75 3.15
CA GLY A 73 -29.11 1.66 3.38
C GLY A 73 -29.71 0.32 2.92
N ASN A 74 -29.09 -0.34 1.95
CA ASN A 74 -29.49 -1.67 1.49
C ASN A 74 -28.26 -2.58 1.26
N PRO A 75 -27.65 -3.10 2.33
CA PRO A 75 -26.41 -3.89 2.26
C PRO A 75 -26.61 -5.32 1.72
N THR A 76 -27.81 -5.71 1.29
CA THR A 76 -28.10 -7.08 0.79
C THR A 76 -27.38 -7.42 -0.52
N ALA A 77 -27.03 -6.42 -1.31
CA ALA A 77 -26.24 -6.61 -2.50
C ALA A 77 -24.76 -6.48 -2.13
N GLU A 78 -24.13 -7.61 -1.82
CA GLU A 78 -22.68 -7.72 -1.57
C GLU A 78 -21.87 -7.03 -2.68
N GLU A 79 -22.33 -7.15 -3.93
CA GLU A 79 -21.78 -6.43 -5.09
C GLU A 79 -21.79 -4.90 -4.90
N THR A 80 -22.86 -4.32 -4.34
CA THR A 80 -22.98 -2.87 -4.14
C THR A 80 -21.99 -2.34 -3.10
N ILE A 81 -21.76 -3.09 -2.01
CA ILE A 81 -20.77 -2.68 -0.99
C ILE A 81 -19.35 -2.84 -1.54
N SER A 82 -19.06 -3.97 -2.19
CA SER A 82 -17.76 -4.21 -2.82
C SER A 82 -17.44 -3.13 -3.87
N ASP A 83 -18.39 -2.79 -4.74
CA ASP A 83 -18.23 -1.74 -5.75
C ASP A 83 -17.97 -0.38 -5.10
N MET A 84 -18.70 -0.03 -4.04
CA MET A 84 -18.49 1.21 -3.31
C MET A 84 -17.09 1.24 -2.66
N ARG A 85 -16.65 0.13 -2.06
CA ARG A 85 -15.31 0.01 -1.50
C ARG A 85 -14.24 0.24 -2.57
N GLN A 86 -14.39 -0.36 -3.75
CA GLN A 86 -13.46 -0.16 -4.86
C GLN A 86 -13.42 1.30 -5.32
N LYS A 87 -14.58 1.96 -5.47
CA LYS A 87 -14.67 3.39 -5.81
C LYS A 87 -13.96 4.26 -4.77
N LEU A 88 -14.14 3.95 -3.49
CA LEU A 88 -13.49 4.67 -2.40
C LEU A 88 -11.97 4.47 -2.45
N LEU A 89 -11.48 3.23 -2.54
CA LEU A 89 -10.05 2.91 -2.59
C LEU A 89 -9.34 3.44 -3.85
N ALA A 90 -10.08 3.69 -4.94
CA ALA A 90 -9.55 4.29 -6.16
C ALA A 90 -9.26 5.80 -6.01
N LEU A 91 -9.76 6.45 -4.95
CA LEU A 91 -9.50 7.87 -4.72
C LEU A 91 -8.03 8.10 -4.36
N LYS A 92 -7.47 9.18 -4.90
CA LYS A 92 -6.13 9.63 -4.50
C LYS A 92 -6.19 10.21 -3.09
N LEU A 93 -5.68 9.46 -2.12
CA LEU A 93 -5.76 9.79 -0.70
C LEU A 93 -4.71 10.83 -0.26
N PRO A 94 -5.09 12.05 0.13
CA PRO A 94 -4.20 13.02 0.75
C PRO A 94 -3.90 12.59 2.20
N ALA A 95 -2.71 12.95 2.70
CA ALA A 95 -2.29 12.55 4.06
C ALA A 95 -3.26 13.04 5.15
N SER A 96 -3.84 14.23 4.98
CA SER A 96 -4.78 14.85 5.93
C SER A 96 -6.12 14.12 6.06
N PHE A 97 -6.50 13.27 5.10
CA PHE A 97 -7.80 12.58 5.10
C PHE A 97 -7.69 11.07 5.36
N ARG A 98 -6.51 10.55 5.72
CA ARG A 98 -6.29 9.13 5.98
C ARG A 98 -7.26 8.55 7.02
N ASP A 99 -7.45 9.27 8.12
CA ASP A 99 -8.30 8.80 9.21
C ASP A 99 -9.78 8.78 8.82
N LEU A 100 -10.24 9.80 8.08
CA LEU A 100 -11.60 9.84 7.53
C LEU A 100 -11.81 8.70 6.54
N HIS A 101 -10.86 8.51 5.63
CA HIS A 101 -10.92 7.46 4.62
C HIS A 101 -11.00 6.07 5.25
N ALA A 102 -10.14 5.79 6.24
CA ALA A 102 -10.16 4.54 6.97
C ALA A 102 -11.50 4.32 7.69
N GLN A 103 -12.08 5.35 8.32
CA GLN A 103 -13.39 5.24 8.96
C GLN A 103 -14.50 4.85 7.97
N LEU A 104 -14.46 5.39 6.75
CA LEU A 104 -15.43 5.06 5.71
C LEU A 104 -15.23 3.63 5.19
N VAL A 105 -13.99 3.23 4.88
CA VAL A 105 -13.72 1.85 4.46
C VAL A 105 -14.17 0.85 5.52
N LEU A 106 -13.83 1.07 6.80
CA LEU A 106 -14.23 0.20 7.90
C LEU A 106 -15.75 0.12 8.08
N LEU A 107 -16.47 1.21 7.78
CA LEU A 107 -17.92 1.20 7.86
C LEU A 107 -18.55 0.34 6.76
N LEU A 108 -17.97 0.31 5.55
CA LEU A 108 -18.35 -0.62 4.48
C LEU A 108 -18.03 -2.06 4.86
N ASP A 109 -16.86 -2.31 5.45
CA ASP A 109 -16.46 -3.66 5.89
C ASP A 109 -17.43 -4.23 6.93
N LYS A 110 -17.81 -3.42 7.93
CA LYS A 110 -18.83 -3.82 8.91
C LYS A 110 -20.18 -4.11 8.24
N ALA A 111 -20.57 -3.30 7.27
CA ALA A 111 -21.84 -3.47 6.56
C ALA A 111 -21.84 -4.74 5.70
N GLU A 112 -20.70 -5.11 5.11
CA GLU A 112 -20.51 -6.39 4.40
C GLU A 112 -20.59 -7.59 5.36
N GLU A 113 -19.88 -7.54 6.50
CA GLU A 113 -19.81 -8.65 7.46
C GLU A 113 -21.16 -8.99 8.13
N THR A 114 -22.03 -7.99 8.29
CA THR A 114 -23.28 -8.12 9.07
C THR A 114 -24.55 -8.03 8.24
N GLY A 115 -24.44 -7.60 6.98
CA GLY A 115 -25.58 -7.42 6.09
C GLY A 115 -26.64 -6.45 6.65
N THR A 116 -27.92 -6.83 6.53
CA THR A 116 -29.07 -5.96 6.83
C THR A 116 -29.32 -5.69 8.30
N ASP A 117 -28.80 -6.53 9.19
CA ASP A 117 -29.11 -6.48 10.62
C ASP A 117 -28.58 -5.20 11.29
N GLY A 118 -27.68 -4.48 10.63
CA GLY A 118 -27.09 -3.22 11.08
C GLY A 118 -27.37 -1.99 10.22
N ALA A 119 -28.19 -2.06 9.16
CA ALA A 119 -28.31 -0.99 8.15
C ALA A 119 -28.63 0.41 8.72
N THR A 120 -29.54 0.48 9.70
CA THR A 120 -29.85 1.74 10.41
C THR A 120 -28.68 2.22 11.25
N GLY A 121 -27.90 1.31 11.85
CA GLY A 121 -26.68 1.62 12.59
C GLY A 121 -25.61 2.24 11.69
N TYR A 122 -25.37 1.67 10.51
CA TYR A 122 -24.37 2.17 9.57
C TYR A 122 -24.70 3.55 9.02
N THR A 123 -25.96 3.76 8.68
CA THR A 123 -26.44 5.08 8.23
C THR A 123 -26.25 6.13 9.32
N ASN A 124 -26.51 5.77 10.60
CA ASN A 124 -26.28 6.68 11.73
C ASN A 124 -24.78 6.94 11.99
N GLU A 125 -23.91 5.94 11.82
CA GLU A 125 -22.46 6.12 11.91
C GLU A 125 -21.94 7.05 10.79
N LEU A 126 -22.43 6.88 9.56
CA LEU A 126 -22.13 7.78 8.45
C LEU A 126 -22.56 9.22 8.76
N GLU A 127 -23.76 9.44 9.31
CA GLU A 127 -24.21 10.79 9.68
C GLU A 127 -23.32 11.44 10.76
N LYS A 128 -22.79 10.64 11.71
CA LYS A 128 -21.81 11.14 12.68
C LYS A 128 -20.52 11.57 11.99
N ILE A 129 -20.01 10.77 11.04
CA ILE A 129 -18.82 11.11 10.26
C ILE A 129 -19.04 12.42 9.48
N ILE A 130 -20.18 12.56 8.81
CA ILE A 130 -20.55 13.77 8.06
C ILE A 130 -20.69 14.98 8.99
N LYS A 131 -21.26 14.81 10.18
CA LYS A 131 -21.37 15.90 11.17
C LYS A 131 -19.99 16.37 11.65
N ASN A 132 -19.04 15.47 11.83
CA ASN A 132 -17.67 15.79 12.24
C ASN A 132 -16.85 16.43 11.11
N ASN A 133 -17.29 16.29 9.85
CA ASN A 133 -16.62 16.79 8.66
C ASN A 133 -17.59 17.66 7.85
N GLN A 134 -17.90 18.86 8.34
CA GLN A 134 -19.01 19.68 7.81
C GLN A 134 -18.96 19.94 6.32
N TRP A 135 -17.76 20.03 5.73
CA TRP A 135 -17.54 20.21 4.30
C TRP A 135 -18.17 19.09 3.45
N LEU A 136 -18.45 17.90 4.01
CA LEU A 136 -19.17 16.82 3.33
C LEU A 136 -20.65 17.11 3.07
N LYS A 137 -21.21 18.16 3.69
CA LYS A 137 -22.62 18.57 3.52
C LYS A 137 -22.83 19.59 2.41
N GLU A 138 -21.76 20.22 1.93
CA GLU A 138 -21.78 21.31 0.94
C GLU A 138 -21.83 20.78 -0.49
#